data_AF-A0A1A8DNH8-F1
#
_entry.id   AF-A0A1A8DNH8-F1
#
_cell.length_a   1.000
_cell.length_b   1.000
_cell.length_c   1.000
_cell.angle_alpha   90.00
_cell.angle_beta   90.00
_cell.angle_gamma   90.00
#
_symmetry.space_group_name_H-M   'P 1'
#
loop_
_entity.id
_entity.type
_entity.pdbx_description
1 polymer ?
#
loop_
_entity_poly.entity_id
_entity_poly.type
_entity_poly.pdbx_seq_one_letter_code
_entity_poly.pdbx_strand_id
1 'polypeptide(L)'
;MVLVLLVAIPLLVHTTKGAGSGGGGTHFEMLGSCKMVCDTLSPPQGELTEVSPQPPDFQNRRGKQGFRGSPGLPGPPGPKGPPGDPGKPGPPGLPGPGPGGYGSSSHTPKIAFYAGLRKQHEGNEVLKFDDVVTNVGNYYEPSTGKFTCPLSGIYYFTYHVLMRGGDGTSMWADLKKNGQVRASAIAQDADQNYDYASN
;
A
#
# COMPACT_ATOMS: atom_id res chain seq x y z
N MET A 1 -49.98 -39.14 7.42
CA MET A 1 -48.61 -38.75 7.85
C MET A 1 -47.90 -37.85 6.86
N VAL A 2 -47.96 -38.09 5.55
CA VAL A 2 -47.26 -37.25 4.53
C VAL A 2 -47.80 -35.81 4.45
N LEU A 3 -49.11 -35.60 4.59
CA LEU A 3 -49.71 -34.26 4.54
C LEU A 3 -49.34 -33.38 5.75
N VAL A 4 -49.08 -33.98 6.91
CA VAL A 4 -48.67 -33.27 8.13
C VAL A 4 -47.23 -32.76 8.00
N LEU A 5 -46.35 -33.52 7.35
CA LEU A 5 -44.96 -33.13 7.07
C LEU A 5 -44.86 -31.96 6.08
N LEU A 6 -45.71 -31.93 5.04
CA LEU A 6 -45.70 -30.86 4.03
C LEU A 6 -46.18 -29.50 4.57
N VAL A 7 -46.97 -29.48 5.64
CA VAL A 7 -47.46 -28.24 6.27
C VAL A 7 -46.59 -27.84 7.47
N ALA A 8 -46.01 -28.80 8.20
CA ALA A 8 -45.16 -28.51 9.36
C ALA A 8 -43.79 -27.91 8.99
N ILE A 9 -43.17 -28.34 7.88
CA ILE A 9 -41.84 -27.85 7.47
C ILE A 9 -41.86 -26.35 7.09
N PRO A 10 -42.82 -25.84 6.28
CA PRO A 10 -42.91 -24.41 6.00
C PRO A 10 -43.22 -23.54 7.23
N LEU A 11 -44.01 -24.05 8.19
CA LEU A 11 -44.35 -23.34 9.43
C LEU A 11 -43.17 -23.20 10.39
N LEU A 12 -42.28 -24.20 10.45
CA LEU A 12 -41.03 -24.10 11.22
C LEU A 12 -40.01 -23.12 10.61
N VAL A 13 -40.01 -22.97 9.27
CA VAL A 13 -39.11 -22.04 8.57
C VAL A 13 -39.57 -20.57 8.69
N HIS A 14 -40.87 -20.32 8.86
CA HIS A 14 -41.41 -18.96 8.99
C HIS A 14 -41.46 -18.43 10.44
N THR A 15 -41.23 -19.26 11.46
CA THR A 15 -41.36 -18.88 12.88
C THR A 15 -40.04 -18.41 13.54
N THR A 16 -38.93 -18.33 12.81
CA THR A 16 -37.64 -17.85 13.36
C THR A 16 -37.44 -16.33 13.27
N LYS A 17 -38.47 -15.57 12.86
CA LYS A 17 -38.45 -14.09 12.91
C LYS A 17 -39.27 -13.56 14.07
N GLY A 18 -38.60 -13.30 15.20
CA GLY A 18 -39.10 -12.34 16.17
C GLY A 18 -38.45 -12.37 17.55
N ALA A 19 -37.76 -11.27 17.87
CA ALA A 19 -37.54 -10.68 19.19
C ALA A 19 -36.21 -10.99 19.91
N GLY A 20 -35.32 -9.98 19.84
CA GLY A 20 -34.11 -9.85 20.63
C GLY A 20 -33.45 -8.50 20.37
N SER A 21 -34.11 -7.41 20.80
CA SER A 21 -33.54 -6.06 20.87
C SER A 21 -32.43 -6.01 21.91
N GLY A 22 -31.25 -5.51 21.53
CA GLY A 22 -30.15 -5.25 22.45
C GLY A 22 -28.97 -4.65 21.68
N GLY A 23 -28.80 -3.34 21.80
CA GLY A 23 -27.70 -2.61 21.17
C GLY A 23 -26.34 -3.15 21.61
N GLY A 24 -25.49 -3.41 20.61
CA GLY A 24 -24.11 -3.78 20.77
C GLY A 24 -23.54 -3.88 19.38
N GLY A 25 -22.85 -2.83 18.92
CA GLY A 25 -22.10 -2.90 17.68
C GLY A 25 -21.21 -4.12 17.77
N THR A 26 -21.36 -5.05 16.82
CA THR A 26 -20.41 -6.15 16.67
C THR A 26 -19.11 -5.54 16.19
N HIS A 27 -18.31 -5.08 17.15
CA HIS A 27 -16.90 -4.83 16.99
C HIS A 27 -16.27 -6.20 16.75
N PHE A 28 -16.14 -6.55 15.48
CA PHE A 28 -15.27 -7.64 15.07
C PHE A 28 -13.85 -7.09 15.11
N GLU A 29 -13.17 -7.34 16.22
CA GLU A 29 -11.75 -7.08 16.36
C GLU A 29 -11.01 -8.09 15.48
N MET A 30 -10.46 -7.60 14.38
CA MET A 30 -9.60 -8.37 13.48
C MET A 30 -8.35 -8.77 14.28
N LEU A 31 -8.34 -9.98 14.87
CA LEU A 31 -7.11 -10.59 15.41
C LEU A 31 -6.22 -11.01 14.25
N GLY A 32 -5.52 -10.02 13.70
CA GLY A 32 -4.66 -10.12 12.55
C GLY A 32 -4.40 -8.73 11.98
N SER A 33 -3.60 -7.93 12.68
CA SER A 33 -3.09 -6.67 12.12
C SER A 33 -2.13 -7.00 10.98
N CYS A 34 -2.64 -7.10 9.75
CA CYS A 34 -1.81 -7.08 8.56
C CYS A 34 -1.28 -5.66 8.38
N LYS A 35 -0.14 -5.36 9.03
CA LYS A 35 0.53 -4.07 8.91
C LYS A 35 1.35 -4.10 7.63
N MET A 36 0.84 -3.51 6.57
CA MET A 36 1.64 -3.14 5.40
C MET A 36 2.71 -2.17 5.90
N VAL A 37 3.94 -2.66 6.10
CA VAL A 37 5.10 -1.80 6.33
C VAL A 37 5.45 -1.20 4.97
N CYS A 38 4.90 -0.02 4.68
CA CYS A 38 5.41 0.80 3.60
C CYS A 38 6.73 1.40 4.09
N ASP A 39 7.85 0.73 3.80
CA ASP A 39 9.17 1.37 3.95
C ASP A 39 9.22 2.56 2.98
N THR A 40 9.13 3.76 3.56
CA THR A 40 9.40 5.00 2.84
C THR A 40 10.86 4.99 2.43
N LEU A 41 11.10 4.79 1.14
CA LEU A 41 12.35 5.06 0.46
C LEU A 41 12.94 6.39 0.95
N SER A 42 13.99 6.29 1.76
CA SER A 42 14.90 7.39 2.06
C SER A 42 16.03 7.32 1.01
N PRO A 43 16.44 8.44 0.39
CA PRO A 43 17.38 8.42 -0.72
C PRO A 43 18.81 8.01 -0.27
N PRO A 44 19.65 7.48 -1.18
CA PRO A 44 21.00 7.07 -0.88
C PRO A 44 21.91 8.30 -0.78
N GLN A 45 22.62 8.44 0.33
CA GLN A 45 23.87 9.21 0.34
C GLN A 45 25.03 8.22 0.22
N GLY A 46 25.80 8.37 -0.86
CA GLY A 46 27.12 7.75 -1.01
C GLY A 46 28.07 8.21 0.11
N GLU A 47 29.32 7.77 0.21
CA GLU A 47 30.22 7.20 -0.78
C GLU A 47 31.43 6.64 0.00
N LEU A 48 31.95 5.52 -0.48
CA LEU A 48 33.31 4.92 -0.42
C LEU A 48 34.38 5.44 0.58
N THR A 49 35.01 4.46 1.28
CA THR A 49 36.45 4.28 1.69
C THR A 49 37.31 5.50 2.08
N GLU A 50 38.14 5.48 3.14
CA GLU A 50 39.51 4.91 3.17
C GLU A 50 40.22 5.21 4.52
N VAL A 51 41.18 4.35 4.87
CA VAL A 51 42.49 4.65 5.52
C VAL A 51 42.59 5.06 7.01
N SER A 52 43.41 4.28 7.74
CA SER A 52 44.08 4.62 9.02
C SER A 52 45.51 5.13 8.73
N PRO A 53 46.10 6.06 9.53
CA PRO A 53 47.17 5.64 10.46
C PRO A 53 47.36 6.46 11.78
N GLN A 54 48.23 5.90 12.65
CA GLN A 54 48.71 6.22 14.04
C GLN A 54 49.40 7.63 14.20
N PRO A 55 49.73 8.22 15.41
CA PRO A 55 50.62 7.69 16.50
C PRO A 55 50.39 8.32 17.94
N PRO A 56 51.25 8.20 18.99
CA PRO A 56 52.54 8.94 19.07
C PRO A 56 53.72 8.24 19.81
N ASP A 57 54.94 8.74 19.55
CA ASP A 57 56.21 8.31 20.15
C ASP A 57 56.88 9.44 20.98
N PHE A 58 57.84 9.03 21.81
CA PHE A 58 58.50 9.68 22.96
C PHE A 58 58.90 11.18 22.96
N GLN A 59 58.90 11.74 24.19
CA GLN A 59 59.52 13.02 24.59
C GLN A 59 61.06 12.99 24.59
N ASN A 60 61.72 14.08 24.13
CA ASN A 60 62.87 14.65 24.86
C ASN A 60 63.28 16.10 24.44
N ARG A 61 63.32 16.98 25.45
CA ARG A 61 64.31 18.03 25.80
C ARG A 61 64.81 19.11 24.79
N ARG A 62 64.60 20.35 25.28
CA ARG A 62 65.51 21.53 25.45
C ARG A 62 65.52 22.67 24.42
N GLY A 63 65.36 23.89 24.97
CA GLY A 63 65.90 25.15 24.45
C GLY A 63 65.07 26.38 24.86
N LYS A 64 65.54 27.19 25.84
CA LYS A 64 64.90 28.46 26.22
C LYS A 64 65.09 29.48 25.09
N GLN A 65 64.01 30.01 24.52
CA GLN A 65 64.04 31.16 23.60
C GLN A 65 63.28 32.33 24.24
N GLY A 66 63.89 33.52 24.23
CA GLY A 66 63.41 34.72 24.95
C GLY A 66 62.02 35.19 24.49
N PHE A 67 61.33 35.89 25.39
CA PHE A 67 59.96 36.37 25.16
C PHE A 67 59.90 37.30 23.94
N ARG A 68 59.24 36.83 22.87
CA ARG A 68 58.84 37.67 21.74
C ARG A 68 57.75 38.62 22.23
N GLY A 69 57.93 39.94 22.02
CA GLY A 69 56.93 40.94 22.39
C GLY A 69 55.55 40.58 21.83
N SER A 70 54.51 40.78 22.64
CA SER A 70 53.14 40.39 22.28
C SER A 70 52.75 41.01 20.92
N PRO A 71 52.16 40.22 19.98
CA PRO A 71 51.63 40.75 18.75
C PRO A 71 50.69 41.93 19.03
N GLY A 72 50.78 42.99 18.22
CA GLY A 72 49.88 44.13 18.32
C GLY A 72 48.43 43.68 18.22
N LEU A 73 47.54 44.38 18.94
CA LEU A 73 46.11 44.04 18.94
C LEU A 73 45.58 44.00 17.51
N PRO A 74 44.80 42.97 17.12
CA PRO A 74 44.12 42.94 15.84
C PRO A 74 43.33 44.23 15.63
N GLY A 75 43.40 44.78 14.42
CA GLY A 75 42.62 45.96 14.07
C GLY A 75 41.11 45.70 14.28
N PRO A 76 40.32 46.74 14.57
CA PRO A 76 38.88 46.58 14.72
C PRO A 76 38.26 45.98 13.45
N PRO A 77 37.22 45.14 13.57
CA PRO A 77 36.50 44.63 12.40
C PRO A 77 36.02 45.78 11.51
N GLY A 78 36.12 45.59 10.19
CA GLY A 78 35.63 46.56 9.23
C GLY A 78 34.12 46.80 9.37
N PRO A 79 33.61 47.96 8.94
CA PRO A 79 32.19 48.24 8.99
C PRO A 79 31.40 47.22 8.16
N LYS A 80 30.21 46.85 8.63
CA LYS A 80 29.30 45.98 7.90
C LYS A 80 28.96 46.62 6.55
N GLY A 81 29.00 45.82 5.48
CA GLY A 81 28.61 46.28 4.14
C GLY A 81 27.13 46.72 4.10
N PRO A 82 26.74 47.53 3.10
CA PRO A 82 25.37 47.98 2.94
C PRO A 82 24.42 46.79 2.74
N PRO A 83 23.14 46.91 3.15
CA PRO A 83 22.11 45.92 2.82
C PRO A 83 22.03 45.71 1.30
N GLY A 84 21.81 44.46 0.88
CA GLY A 84 21.58 44.16 -0.54
C GLY A 84 20.27 44.75 -1.04
N ASP A 85 20.18 44.99 -2.34
CA ASP A 85 18.97 45.54 -2.96
C ASP A 85 17.77 44.60 -2.79
N PRO A 86 16.54 45.14 -2.69
CA PRO A 86 15.33 44.33 -2.65
C PRO A 86 15.22 43.39 -3.86
N GLY A 87 14.77 42.16 -3.62
CA GLY A 87 14.50 41.20 -4.68
C GLY A 87 13.43 41.71 -5.65
N LYS A 88 13.51 41.29 -6.92
CA LYS A 88 12.50 41.65 -7.93
C LYS A 88 11.12 41.13 -7.50
N PRO A 89 10.03 41.87 -7.79
CA PRO A 89 8.68 41.36 -7.58
C PRO A 89 8.48 40.00 -8.25
N GLY A 90 7.73 39.12 -7.60
CA GLY A 90 7.37 37.82 -8.18
C GLY A 90 6.51 37.99 -9.44
N PRO A 91 6.47 36.97 -10.32
CA PRO A 91 5.58 37.00 -11.47
C PRO A 91 4.11 37.11 -11.03
N PRO A 92 3.24 37.75 -11.84
CA PRO A 92 1.81 37.78 -11.57
C PRO A 92 1.24 36.37 -11.36
N GLY A 93 0.30 36.24 -10.42
CA GLY A 93 -0.42 34.99 -10.21
C GLY A 93 -1.17 34.56 -11.47
N LEU A 94 -1.42 33.26 -11.60
CA LEU A 94 -2.21 32.72 -12.70
C LEU A 94 -3.59 33.40 -12.74
N PRO A 95 -4.15 33.67 -13.93
CA PRO A 95 -5.51 34.16 -14.06
C PRO A 95 -6.48 33.28 -13.28
N GLY A 96 -7.33 33.91 -12.44
CA GLY A 96 -8.41 33.21 -11.77
C GLY A 96 -9.39 32.61 -12.78
N PRO A 97 -10.15 31.56 -12.41
CA PRO A 97 -11.23 31.05 -13.26
C PRO A 97 -12.19 32.20 -13.62
N GLY A 98 -12.42 32.41 -14.92
CA GLY A 98 -13.25 33.51 -15.41
C GLY A 98 -14.73 33.41 -14.98
N PRO A 99 -15.56 34.40 -15.33
CA PRO A 99 -16.99 34.43 -15.04
C PRO A 99 -17.73 33.34 -15.85
N GLY A 100 -17.78 32.16 -15.27
CA GLY A 100 -18.28 30.91 -15.85
C GLY A 100 -17.80 29.74 -14.99
N GLY A 101 -17.83 29.97 -13.66
CA GLY A 101 -17.13 29.22 -12.63
C GLY A 101 -17.14 27.72 -12.87
N TYR A 102 -15.97 27.11 -12.64
CA TYR A 102 -15.72 25.67 -12.62
C TYR A 102 -16.60 24.92 -13.62
N GLY A 103 -16.15 24.89 -14.89
CA GLY A 103 -16.67 23.93 -15.86
C GLY A 103 -16.85 22.59 -15.14
N SER A 104 -18.10 22.11 -15.12
CA SER A 104 -18.59 20.91 -14.43
C SER A 104 -17.42 20.02 -14.06
N SER A 105 -17.08 19.95 -12.77
CA SER A 105 -16.07 19.04 -12.22
C SER A 105 -16.00 17.82 -13.11
N SER A 106 -14.98 17.75 -13.96
CA SER A 106 -14.82 16.70 -14.95
C SER A 106 -14.55 15.45 -14.14
N HIS A 107 -15.64 14.83 -13.66
CA HIS A 107 -15.61 13.67 -12.80
C HIS A 107 -15.02 12.56 -13.65
N THR A 108 -13.71 12.38 -13.57
CA THR A 108 -13.09 11.15 -14.00
C THR A 108 -13.75 10.05 -13.17
N PRO A 109 -14.49 9.12 -13.80
CA PRO A 109 -15.18 8.09 -13.06
C PRO A 109 -14.15 7.27 -12.30
N LYS A 110 -14.31 7.24 -10.98
CA LYS A 110 -13.48 6.40 -10.10
C LYS A 110 -13.93 4.96 -10.28
N ILE A 111 -12.99 4.06 -10.54
CA ILE A 111 -13.26 2.65 -10.77
C ILE A 111 -12.27 1.86 -9.94
N ALA A 112 -12.76 1.02 -9.04
CA ALA A 112 -11.94 0.19 -8.17
C ALA A 112 -12.77 -0.96 -7.59
N PHE A 113 -12.15 -2.13 -7.39
CA PHE A 113 -12.75 -3.20 -6.62
C PHE A 113 -11.73 -3.87 -5.71
N TYR A 114 -12.19 -4.44 -4.62
CA TYR A 114 -11.44 -5.29 -3.71
C TYR A 114 -12.38 -6.36 -3.17
N ALA A 115 -12.01 -7.62 -3.34
CA ALA A 115 -12.81 -8.76 -2.93
C ALA A 115 -11.94 -9.93 -2.46
N GLY A 116 -12.47 -10.72 -1.53
CA GLY A 116 -11.87 -11.95 -1.02
C GLY A 116 -12.72 -13.18 -1.34
N LEU A 117 -12.18 -14.36 -1.08
CA LEU A 117 -12.91 -15.63 -1.12
C LEU A 117 -13.39 -15.99 0.29
N ARG A 118 -14.70 -16.24 0.46
CA ARG A 118 -15.26 -16.70 1.75
C ARG A 118 -15.00 -18.17 2.02
N LYS A 119 -14.90 -18.95 0.94
CA LYS A 119 -14.75 -20.40 0.98
C LYS A 119 -13.54 -20.81 0.18
N GLN A 120 -12.91 -21.89 0.62
CA GLN A 120 -11.86 -22.54 -0.15
C GLN A 120 -12.39 -22.90 -1.54
N HIS A 121 -11.52 -22.71 -2.52
CA HIS A 121 -11.78 -23.02 -3.90
C HIS A 121 -10.98 -24.25 -4.32
N GLU A 122 -11.61 -25.13 -5.11
CA GLU A 122 -10.99 -26.33 -5.66
C GLU A 122 -11.34 -26.44 -7.14
N GLY A 123 -10.41 -26.99 -7.95
CA GLY A 123 -10.61 -27.17 -9.38
C GLY A 123 -10.01 -26.06 -10.25
N ASN A 124 -10.41 -26.05 -11.52
CA ASN A 124 -9.79 -25.24 -12.59
C ASN A 124 -10.71 -24.11 -13.10
N GLU A 125 -11.74 -23.79 -12.33
CA GLU A 125 -12.75 -22.81 -12.71
C GLU A 125 -12.35 -21.39 -12.29
N VAL A 126 -13.15 -20.40 -12.69
CA VAL A 126 -12.86 -19.00 -12.37
C VAL A 126 -13.05 -18.77 -10.87
N LEU A 127 -12.04 -18.20 -10.21
CA LEU A 127 -12.13 -17.75 -8.82
C LEU A 127 -13.19 -16.64 -8.68
N LYS A 128 -14.28 -16.97 -7.99
CA LYS A 128 -15.39 -16.07 -7.69
C LYS A 128 -15.19 -15.46 -6.31
N PHE A 129 -14.44 -14.37 -6.22
CA PHE A 129 -14.25 -13.62 -4.98
C PHE A 129 -15.58 -13.00 -4.53
N ASP A 130 -16.29 -13.70 -3.64
CA ASP A 130 -17.65 -13.40 -3.23
C ASP A 130 -17.73 -12.44 -2.03
N ASP A 131 -16.60 -12.20 -1.35
CA ASP A 131 -16.51 -11.23 -0.25
C ASP A 131 -16.08 -9.85 -0.75
N VAL A 132 -17.02 -9.08 -1.29
CA VAL A 132 -16.74 -7.76 -1.86
C VAL A 132 -16.67 -6.68 -0.77
N VAL A 133 -15.50 -6.07 -0.59
CA VAL A 133 -15.30 -4.94 0.34
C VAL A 133 -15.47 -3.60 -0.38
N THR A 134 -15.03 -3.52 -1.64
CA THR A 134 -15.15 -2.30 -2.45
C THR A 134 -15.50 -2.67 -3.89
N ASN A 135 -16.40 -1.91 -4.50
CA ASN A 135 -16.80 -2.07 -5.90
C ASN A 135 -17.26 -0.73 -6.49
N VAL A 136 -16.37 0.25 -6.51
CA VAL A 136 -16.66 1.59 -7.06
C VAL A 136 -16.93 1.47 -8.56
N GLY A 137 -18.12 1.87 -8.98
CA GLY A 137 -18.61 1.74 -10.35
C GLY A 137 -19.33 0.42 -10.65
N ASN A 138 -19.34 -0.55 -9.74
CA ASN A 138 -20.05 -1.83 -9.88
C ASN A 138 -19.67 -2.63 -11.13
N TYR A 139 -18.38 -2.64 -11.49
CA TYR A 139 -17.87 -3.34 -12.68
C TYR A 139 -17.23 -4.71 -12.37
N TYR A 140 -17.09 -5.05 -11.08
CA TYR A 140 -16.80 -6.41 -10.65
C TYR A 140 -18.11 -7.17 -10.37
N GLU A 141 -18.25 -8.36 -10.96
CA GLU A 141 -19.42 -9.23 -10.83
C GLU A 141 -19.05 -10.48 -10.01
N PRO A 142 -19.43 -10.56 -8.71
CA PRO A 142 -19.00 -11.63 -7.81
C PRO A 142 -19.53 -13.01 -8.23
N SER A 143 -20.72 -13.06 -8.84
CA SER A 143 -21.32 -14.31 -9.32
C SER A 143 -20.49 -14.98 -10.42
N THR A 144 -19.69 -14.19 -11.16
CA THR A 144 -18.85 -14.68 -12.27
C THR A 144 -17.35 -14.60 -12.00
N GLY A 145 -16.92 -13.84 -10.98
CA GLY A 145 -15.51 -13.59 -10.69
C GLY A 145 -14.83 -12.60 -11.66
N LYS A 146 -15.60 -11.87 -12.47
CA LYS A 146 -15.07 -11.07 -13.58
C LYS A 146 -15.19 -9.58 -13.31
N PHE A 147 -14.13 -8.85 -13.63
CA PHE A 147 -14.13 -7.40 -13.76
C PHE A 147 -14.26 -6.99 -15.24
N THR A 148 -15.15 -6.05 -15.52
CA THR A 148 -15.35 -5.52 -16.87
C THR A 148 -14.78 -4.11 -16.96
N CYS A 149 -13.81 -3.87 -17.84
CA CYS A 149 -13.28 -2.52 -18.06
C CYS A 149 -14.36 -1.63 -18.74
N PRO A 150 -14.96 -0.64 -18.06
CA PRO A 150 -15.99 0.20 -18.67
C PRO A 150 -15.43 1.24 -19.63
N LEU A 151 -14.17 1.61 -19.45
CA LEU A 151 -13.48 2.65 -20.19
C LEU A 151 -12.12 2.15 -20.65
N SER A 152 -11.71 2.59 -21.84
CA SER A 152 -10.35 2.37 -22.33
C SER A 152 -9.35 3.07 -21.42
N GLY A 153 -8.35 2.33 -20.94
CA GLY A 153 -7.36 2.86 -20.01
C GLY A 153 -6.42 1.78 -19.50
N ILE A 154 -5.51 2.20 -18.62
CA ILE A 154 -4.60 1.31 -17.91
C ILE A 154 -5.26 0.95 -16.58
N TYR A 155 -5.27 -0.35 -16.28
CA TYR A 155 -5.81 -0.89 -15.04
C TYR A 155 -4.68 -1.62 -14.30
N TYR A 156 -4.68 -1.49 -12.98
CA TYR A 156 -3.77 -2.22 -12.10
C TYR A 156 -4.56 -3.35 -11.42
N PHE A 157 -4.02 -4.56 -11.50
CA PHE A 157 -4.58 -5.73 -10.85
C PHE A 157 -3.49 -6.39 -10.00
N THR A 158 -3.86 -6.71 -8.78
CA THR A 158 -3.05 -7.53 -7.89
C THR A 158 -3.96 -8.60 -7.29
N TYR A 159 -3.45 -9.80 -7.16
CA TYR A 159 -4.11 -10.89 -6.46
C TYR A 159 -3.12 -11.65 -5.60
N HIS A 160 -3.66 -12.27 -4.57
CA HIS A 160 -2.94 -12.94 -3.50
C HIS A 160 -3.73 -14.21 -3.19
N VAL A 161 -3.10 -15.37 -3.35
CA VAL A 161 -3.75 -16.68 -3.14
C VAL A 161 -2.95 -17.47 -2.12
N LEU A 162 -3.64 -17.96 -1.10
CA LEU A 162 -3.07 -18.87 -0.11
C LEU A 162 -3.40 -20.30 -0.51
N MET A 163 -2.38 -21.14 -0.60
CA MET A 163 -2.49 -22.58 -0.81
C MET A 163 -2.43 -23.30 0.52
N ARG A 164 -3.30 -24.30 0.70
CA ARG A 164 -3.12 -25.29 1.76
C ARG A 164 -2.38 -26.48 1.16
N GLY A 165 -1.16 -26.74 1.61
CA GLY A 165 -0.39 -27.91 1.20
C GLY A 165 -0.83 -29.19 1.89
N GLY A 166 -0.22 -30.30 1.48
CA GLY A 166 -0.34 -31.62 2.10
C GLY A 166 -1.35 -32.57 1.45
N ASP A 167 -2.00 -32.17 0.36
CA ASP A 167 -2.91 -33.03 -0.41
C ASP A 167 -2.33 -33.47 -1.78
N GLY A 168 -1.09 -33.09 -2.09
CA GLY A 168 -0.43 -33.37 -3.36
C GLY A 168 -0.81 -32.41 -4.49
N THR A 169 -1.64 -31.39 -4.23
CA THR A 169 -2.16 -30.48 -5.24
C THR A 169 -1.43 -29.15 -5.20
N SER A 170 -0.72 -28.82 -6.27
CA SER A 170 -0.13 -27.48 -6.47
C SER A 170 -1.18 -26.51 -6.99
N MET A 171 -1.06 -25.23 -6.65
CA MET A 171 -1.95 -24.19 -7.18
C MET A 171 -1.37 -23.48 -8.40
N TRP A 172 -2.25 -23.11 -9.32
CA TRP A 172 -1.98 -22.20 -10.42
C TRP A 172 -3.07 -21.13 -10.45
N ALA A 173 -2.67 -19.87 -10.40
CA ALA A 173 -3.58 -18.73 -10.52
C ALA A 173 -3.21 -17.92 -11.75
N ASP A 174 -4.17 -17.76 -12.67
CA ASP A 174 -3.99 -16.98 -13.90
C ASP A 174 -4.85 -15.71 -13.86
N LEU A 175 -4.22 -14.55 -14.08
CA LEU A 175 -4.95 -13.33 -14.44
C LEU A 175 -5.19 -13.32 -15.94
N LYS A 176 -6.46 -13.44 -16.34
CA LYS A 176 -6.88 -13.51 -17.75
C LYS A 176 -7.58 -12.23 -18.21
N LYS A 177 -7.19 -11.74 -19.39
CA LYS A 177 -7.92 -10.69 -20.15
C LYS A 177 -8.55 -11.34 -21.37
N ASN A 178 -9.88 -11.39 -21.42
CA ASN A 178 -10.64 -11.97 -22.55
C ASN A 178 -10.16 -13.37 -22.96
N GLY A 179 -9.92 -14.23 -21.96
CA GLY A 179 -9.44 -15.61 -22.17
C GLY A 179 -7.93 -15.77 -22.34
N GLN A 180 -7.18 -14.68 -22.54
CA GLN A 180 -5.72 -14.73 -22.65
C GLN A 180 -5.05 -14.48 -21.30
N VAL A 181 -4.09 -15.33 -20.94
CA VAL A 181 -3.26 -15.16 -19.73
C VAL A 181 -2.39 -13.92 -19.87
N ARG A 182 -2.36 -13.09 -18.82
CA ARG A 182 -1.53 -11.87 -18.72
C ARG A 182 -0.50 -11.95 -17.60
N ALA A 183 -0.81 -12.68 -16.54
CA ALA A 183 0.11 -13.03 -15.47
C ALA A 183 -0.31 -14.37 -14.88
N SER A 184 0.66 -15.12 -14.35
CA SER A 184 0.43 -16.38 -13.64
C SER A 184 1.24 -16.39 -12.36
N ALA A 185 0.68 -16.94 -11.30
CA ALA A 185 1.36 -17.20 -10.05
C ALA A 185 1.16 -18.67 -9.66
N ILE A 186 2.18 -19.26 -9.07
CA ILE A 186 2.28 -20.70 -8.84
C ILE A 186 2.77 -20.91 -7.41
N ALA A 187 2.13 -21.82 -6.70
CA ALA A 187 2.62 -22.35 -5.43
C ALA A 187 2.63 -23.87 -5.53
N GLN A 188 3.75 -24.48 -5.16
CA GLN A 188 3.96 -25.93 -5.31
C GLN A 188 3.74 -26.62 -3.98
N ASP A 189 3.09 -27.78 -4.01
CA ASP A 189 2.97 -28.60 -2.82
C ASP A 189 4.33 -29.24 -2.51
N ALA A 190 4.99 -28.76 -1.46
CA ALA A 190 6.31 -29.24 -1.04
C ALA A 190 6.27 -29.94 0.33
N ASP A 191 5.35 -29.52 1.20
CA ASP A 191 5.15 -30.05 2.54
C ASP A 191 3.68 -29.91 2.98
N GLN A 192 3.34 -30.35 4.20
CA GLN A 192 1.98 -30.19 4.74
C GLN A 192 1.70 -28.78 5.27
N ASN A 193 2.43 -27.76 4.80
CA ASN A 193 2.30 -26.38 5.26
C ASN A 193 1.50 -25.52 4.28
N TYR A 194 1.17 -24.30 4.70
CA TYR A 194 0.59 -23.30 3.81
C TYR A 194 1.66 -22.66 2.93
N ASP A 195 1.32 -22.45 1.66
CA ASP A 195 2.13 -21.71 0.69
C ASP A 195 1.32 -20.54 0.10
N TYR A 196 1.97 -19.64 -0.62
CA TYR A 196 1.36 -18.40 -1.09
C TYR A 196 1.87 -17.97 -2.47
N ALA A 197 0.97 -17.45 -3.30
CA ALA A 197 1.29 -16.95 -4.64
C ALA A 197 0.63 -15.60 -4.95
N SER A 198 1.36 -14.71 -5.63
CA SER A 198 0.88 -13.40 -6.10
C SER A 198 1.52 -13.00 -7.43
N ASN A 199 0.89 -12.09 -8.17
CA ASN A 199 1.39 -11.58 -9.46
C ASN A 199 2.19 -10.28 -9.40
#